data_AF-M0L1S1-F1
#
_entry.id   AF-M0L1S1-F1
#
_cell.length_a   1.000
_cell.length_b   1.000
_cell.length_c   1.000
_cell.angle_alpha   90.00
_cell.angle_beta   90.00
_cell.angle_gamma   90.00
#
_symmetry.space_group_name_H-M   'P 1'
#
loop_
_entity.id
_entity.type
_entity.pdbx_description
1 polymer ?
#
loop_
_entity_poly.entity_id
_entity_poly.type
_entity_poly.pdbx_seq_one_letter_code
_entity_poly.pdbx_strand_id
1 'polypeptide(L)'
;MYVGRFVVVSPEVGAYRVSSRSFPNRQTVQRDGTVTVEPTPDAPETDNPYISYNGVRVTERGAVVGNGSHVDPIAEKLELGYPARDAIAEPLLSLDFEKDDYDTPRVAGIVGVDGADPTTNADGPGAVIGTVRRDALLVEEVTEPTLVATYEENSPTAFDLAATEAGEVAREVYDHEYEHAVCSAGVAGSAGEFDVAVYNGE
;
A
#
# COMPACT_ATOMS: atom_id res chain seq x y z
N MET A 1 16.40 11.73 0.76
CA MET A 1 16.66 10.27 0.64
C MET A 1 15.62 9.66 -0.30
N TYR A 2 16.00 8.72 -1.17
CA TYR A 2 15.06 8.03 -2.06
C TYR A 2 14.76 6.62 -1.57
N VAL A 3 13.50 6.35 -1.23
CA VAL A 3 13.02 5.04 -0.74
C VAL A 3 12.17 4.28 -1.78
N GLY A 4 11.94 4.89 -2.95
CA GLY A 4 11.04 4.37 -3.96
C GLY A 4 9.57 4.43 -3.53
N ARG A 5 8.85 3.33 -3.74
CA ARG A 5 7.43 3.23 -3.38
C ARG A 5 7.33 2.79 -1.93
N PHE A 6 6.37 3.32 -1.19
CA PHE A 6 6.15 2.91 0.20
C PHE A 6 4.67 2.87 0.53
N VAL A 7 4.35 2.03 1.51
CA VAL A 7 3.05 1.99 2.18
C VAL A 7 3.23 2.44 3.62
N VAL A 8 2.20 3.06 4.17
CA VAL A 8 2.07 3.31 5.61
C VAL A 8 0.74 2.71 6.03
N VAL A 9 0.71 1.97 7.14
CA VAL A 9 -0.55 1.44 7.69
C VAL A 9 -0.59 1.58 9.20
N SER A 10 -1.80 1.79 9.70
CA SER A 10 -2.22 1.77 11.09
C SER A 10 -3.63 1.17 11.14
N PRO A 11 -4.19 0.85 12.33
CA PRO A 11 -5.54 0.30 12.48
C PRO A 11 -6.63 0.91 11.59
N GLU A 12 -6.68 2.24 11.48
CA GLU A 12 -7.77 2.95 10.80
C GLU A 12 -7.32 3.73 9.58
N VAL A 13 -6.02 3.82 9.31
CA VAL A 13 -5.47 4.66 8.24
C VAL A 13 -4.40 3.91 7.46
N GLY A 14 -4.48 4.03 6.14
CA GLY A 14 -3.48 3.50 5.21
C GLY A 14 -3.10 4.51 4.15
N ALA A 15 -1.88 4.41 3.66
CA ALA A 15 -1.37 5.25 2.59
C ALA A 15 -0.50 4.45 1.64
N TYR A 16 -0.48 4.90 0.39
CA TYR A 16 0.45 4.42 -0.61
C TYR A 16 1.02 5.60 -1.38
N ARG A 17 2.35 5.65 -1.51
CA ARG A 17 3.02 6.67 -2.32
C ARG A 17 3.88 6.04 -3.40
N VAL A 18 3.73 6.58 -4.61
CA VAL A 18 4.64 6.35 -5.72
C VAL A 18 5.74 7.40 -5.68
N SER A 19 6.99 6.94 -5.55
CA SER A 19 8.17 7.76 -5.88
C SER A 19 8.97 7.10 -7.00
N SER A 20 9.45 7.89 -7.96
CA SER A 20 10.13 7.33 -9.12
C SER A 20 11.07 8.30 -9.82
N ARG A 21 12.23 7.78 -10.21
CA ARG A 21 13.19 8.47 -11.09
C ARG A 21 12.90 8.20 -12.57
N SER A 22 12.66 6.93 -12.90
CA SER A 22 12.58 6.47 -14.30
C SER A 22 11.19 6.59 -14.92
N PHE A 23 10.13 6.60 -14.09
CA PHE A 23 8.74 6.65 -14.55
C PHE A 23 7.93 7.70 -13.76
N PRO A 24 8.25 9.00 -13.90
CA PRO A 24 7.55 10.08 -13.19
C PRO A 24 6.18 10.42 -13.79
N ASN A 25 5.93 10.08 -15.06
CA ASN A 25 4.68 10.39 -15.77
C ASN A 25 3.58 9.38 -15.42
N ARG A 26 3.20 9.34 -14.14
CA ARG A 26 2.13 8.48 -13.61
C ARG A 26 1.24 9.27 -12.67
N GLN A 27 0.02 8.78 -12.51
CA GLN A 27 -1.00 9.36 -11.65
C GLN A 27 -1.76 8.26 -10.94
N THR A 28 -2.41 8.63 -9.84
CA THR A 28 -3.41 7.82 -9.16
C THR A 28 -4.80 8.23 -9.61
N VAL A 29 -5.63 7.25 -9.97
CA VAL A 29 -7.02 7.47 -10.38
C VAL A 29 -7.92 6.57 -9.54
N GLN A 30 -8.89 7.19 -8.86
CA GLN A 30 -9.85 6.52 -8.01
C GLN A 30 -11.13 6.17 -8.78
N ARG A 31 -11.59 4.91 -8.64
CA ARG A 31 -12.86 4.40 -9.19
C ARG A 31 -13.40 3.33 -8.24
N ASP A 32 -14.61 3.52 -7.72
CA ASP A 32 -15.36 2.50 -6.96
C ASP A 32 -14.53 1.76 -5.87
N GLY A 33 -13.92 2.51 -4.94
CA GLY A 33 -13.11 1.92 -3.85
C GLY A 33 -11.77 1.32 -4.31
N THR A 34 -11.39 1.49 -5.57
CA THR A 34 -10.10 1.09 -6.13
C THR A 34 -9.31 2.34 -6.52
N VAL A 35 -8.01 2.35 -6.24
CA VAL A 35 -7.08 3.35 -6.80
C VAL A 35 -6.10 2.66 -7.71
N THR A 36 -6.09 3.05 -8.98
CA THR A 36 -5.16 2.56 -9.99
C THR A 36 -4.03 3.56 -10.18
N VAL A 37 -2.79 3.08 -10.12
CA VAL A 37 -1.63 3.79 -10.65
C VAL A 37 -1.61 3.54 -12.14
N GLU A 38 -1.69 4.60 -12.95
CA GLU A 38 -1.65 4.51 -14.41
C GLU A 38 -0.73 5.59 -15.01
N PRO A 39 -0.19 5.38 -16.22
CA PRO A 39 0.54 6.41 -16.94
C PRO A 39 -0.33 7.64 -17.20
N THR A 40 0.26 8.84 -17.14
CA THR A 40 -0.40 10.07 -17.60
C THR A 40 -0.50 10.10 -19.13
N PRO A 41 -1.35 10.95 -19.74
CA PRO A 41 -1.41 11.10 -21.21
C PRO A 41 -0.05 11.41 -21.87
N ASP A 42 0.85 12.09 -21.17
CA ASP A 42 2.19 12.45 -21.66
C ASP A 42 3.28 11.39 -21.34
N ALA A 43 2.89 10.22 -20.84
CA ALA A 43 3.85 9.17 -20.54
C ALA A 43 4.37 8.51 -21.83
N PRO A 44 5.69 8.26 -21.94
CA PRO A 44 6.21 7.48 -23.06
C PRO A 44 5.72 6.03 -22.99
N GLU A 45 5.56 5.38 -24.16
CA GLU A 45 5.29 3.95 -24.22
C GLU A 45 6.40 3.15 -23.53
N THR A 46 6.01 2.09 -22.82
CA THR A 46 6.95 1.22 -22.11
C THR A 46 6.38 -0.18 -21.95
N ASP A 47 7.25 -1.17 -22.05
CA ASP A 47 6.93 -2.58 -21.81
C ASP A 47 7.13 -2.99 -20.34
N ASN A 48 7.44 -2.04 -19.44
CA ASN A 48 7.65 -2.37 -18.02
C ASN A 48 6.33 -2.81 -17.36
N PRO A 49 6.20 -4.07 -16.91
CA PRO A 49 4.95 -4.58 -16.36
C PRO A 49 4.64 -4.06 -14.94
N TYR A 50 5.57 -3.34 -14.30
CA TYR A 50 5.49 -2.91 -12.90
C TYR A 50 5.15 -1.44 -12.73
N ILE A 51 4.55 -0.80 -13.74
CA ILE A 51 4.23 0.64 -13.69
C ILE A 51 2.73 0.96 -13.68
N SER A 52 1.86 -0.03 -13.94
CA SER A 52 0.40 0.09 -13.93
C SER A 52 -0.22 -1.03 -13.11
N TYR A 53 -1.01 -0.70 -12.09
CA TYR A 53 -1.61 -1.65 -11.14
C TYR A 53 -2.60 -0.95 -10.22
N ASN A 54 -3.44 -1.71 -9.53
CA ASN A 54 -4.20 -1.20 -8.41
C ASN A 54 -3.27 -1.02 -7.20
N GLY A 55 -3.13 0.21 -6.72
CA GLY A 55 -2.36 0.54 -5.51
C GLY A 55 -3.23 0.53 -4.25
N VAL A 56 -4.55 0.62 -4.40
CA VAL A 56 -5.53 0.51 -3.32
C VAL A 56 -6.72 -0.33 -3.78
N ARG A 57 -7.21 -1.22 -2.91
CA ARG A 57 -8.44 -1.99 -3.09
C ARG A 57 -9.19 -2.08 -1.77
N VAL A 58 -10.40 -1.52 -1.70
CA VAL A 58 -11.31 -1.67 -0.56
C VAL A 58 -12.10 -2.97 -0.66
N THR A 59 -12.30 -3.63 0.47
CA THR A 59 -13.19 -4.79 0.64
C THR A 59 -14.09 -4.59 1.85
N GLU A 60 -15.11 -5.42 2.00
CA GLU A 60 -15.96 -5.43 3.21
C GLU A 60 -15.19 -5.76 4.50
N ARG A 61 -14.00 -6.39 4.41
CA ARG A 61 -13.22 -6.84 5.57
C ARG A 61 -11.95 -6.01 5.84
N GLY A 62 -11.72 -4.98 5.06
CA GLY A 62 -10.53 -4.13 5.17
C GLY A 62 -10.10 -3.50 3.83
N ALA A 63 -9.20 -2.53 3.89
CA ALA A 63 -8.60 -1.89 2.73
C ALA A 63 -7.16 -2.38 2.52
N VAL A 64 -6.81 -2.74 1.29
CA VAL A 64 -5.47 -3.19 0.89
C VAL A 64 -4.75 -2.06 0.17
N VAL A 65 -3.49 -1.81 0.55
CA VAL A 65 -2.58 -0.88 -0.12
C VAL A 65 -1.30 -1.60 -0.54
N GLY A 66 -0.66 -1.22 -1.66
CA GLY A 66 0.57 -1.88 -2.09
C GLY A 66 1.17 -1.35 -3.39
N ASN A 67 2.40 -1.79 -3.69
CA ASN A 67 3.19 -1.26 -4.81
C ASN A 67 3.08 -2.01 -6.14
N GLY A 68 2.08 -2.86 -6.33
CA GLY A 68 1.98 -3.68 -7.53
C GLY A 68 0.72 -4.53 -7.62
N SER A 69 0.65 -5.36 -8.66
CA SER A 69 -0.50 -6.22 -8.98
C SER A 69 -0.88 -7.25 -7.92
N HIS A 70 -0.09 -7.39 -6.86
CA HIS A 70 -0.38 -8.26 -5.72
C HIS A 70 -1.47 -7.69 -4.79
N VAL A 71 -1.80 -6.40 -4.91
CA VAL A 71 -2.94 -5.79 -4.18
C VAL A 71 -4.24 -6.53 -4.49
N ASP A 72 -4.46 -6.93 -5.74
CA ASP A 72 -5.67 -7.64 -6.16
C ASP A 72 -5.82 -9.02 -5.49
N PRO A 73 -4.86 -9.97 -5.59
CA PRO A 73 -4.99 -11.27 -4.93
C PRO A 73 -4.97 -11.18 -3.39
N ILE A 74 -4.36 -10.14 -2.79
CA ILE A 74 -4.46 -9.89 -1.34
C ILE A 74 -5.91 -9.50 -0.98
N ALA A 75 -6.50 -8.57 -1.73
CA ALA A 75 -7.88 -8.14 -1.52
C ALA A 75 -8.88 -9.29 -1.73
N GLU A 76 -8.71 -10.08 -2.78
CA GLU A 76 -9.54 -11.26 -3.05
C GLU A 76 -9.47 -12.28 -1.91
N LYS A 77 -8.28 -12.56 -1.36
CA LYS A 77 -8.13 -13.46 -0.21
C LYS A 77 -8.78 -12.90 1.05
N LEU A 78 -8.60 -11.60 1.30
CA LEU A 78 -9.22 -10.93 2.42
C LEU A 78 -10.75 -11.04 2.32
N GLU A 79 -11.33 -10.80 1.15
CA GLU A 79 -12.77 -10.94 0.90
C GLU A 79 -13.26 -12.39 1.09
N LEU A 80 -12.44 -13.39 0.74
CA LEU A 80 -12.74 -14.81 0.91
C LEU A 80 -12.69 -15.32 2.36
N GLY A 81 -12.39 -14.47 3.34
CA GLY A 81 -12.39 -14.90 4.75
C GLY A 81 -11.01 -15.23 5.32
N TYR A 82 -9.92 -15.01 4.58
CA TYR A 82 -8.57 -15.32 5.10
C TYR A 82 -8.22 -14.42 6.29
N PRO A 83 -7.40 -14.91 7.24
CA PRO A 83 -6.72 -14.05 8.21
C PRO A 83 -5.93 -12.96 7.46
N ALA A 84 -5.97 -11.71 7.92
CA ALA A 84 -5.30 -10.60 7.24
C ALA A 84 -3.79 -10.86 7.04
N ARG A 85 -3.13 -11.45 8.04
CA ARG A 85 -1.73 -11.91 7.93
C ARG A 85 -1.51 -12.85 6.76
N ASP A 86 -2.38 -13.84 6.60
CA ASP A 86 -2.22 -14.88 5.58
C ASP A 86 -2.63 -14.35 4.19
N ALA A 87 -3.62 -13.44 4.15
CA ALA A 87 -4.01 -12.74 2.94
C ALA A 87 -2.86 -11.90 2.34
N ILE A 88 -1.98 -11.34 3.18
CA ILE A 88 -0.72 -10.71 2.74
C ILE A 88 0.36 -11.76 2.43
N ALA A 89 0.62 -12.68 3.37
CA ALA A 89 1.78 -13.56 3.31
C ALA A 89 1.76 -14.46 2.07
N GLU A 90 0.60 -15.02 1.70
CA GLU A 90 0.51 -16.00 0.62
C GLU A 90 0.78 -15.37 -0.77
N PRO A 91 0.14 -14.25 -1.17
CA PRO A 91 0.46 -13.59 -2.43
C PRO A 91 1.90 -13.03 -2.46
N LEU A 92 2.41 -12.47 -1.37
CA LEU A 92 3.80 -12.01 -1.32
C LEU A 92 4.78 -13.16 -1.53
N LEU A 93 4.59 -14.29 -0.82
CA LEU A 93 5.42 -15.48 -1.01
C LEU A 93 5.31 -16.05 -2.44
N SER A 94 4.11 -16.05 -3.02
CA SER A 94 3.85 -16.67 -4.33
C SER A 94 4.37 -15.84 -5.49
N LEU A 95 4.22 -14.53 -5.43
CA LEU A 95 4.62 -13.60 -6.49
C LEU A 95 6.06 -13.14 -6.35
N ASP A 96 6.60 -13.19 -5.13
CA ASP A 96 7.98 -12.85 -4.79
C ASP A 96 8.33 -11.40 -5.18
N PHE A 97 9.58 -10.96 -4.97
CA PHE A 97 10.05 -9.66 -5.44
C PHE A 97 9.94 -9.51 -6.97
N GLU A 98 9.86 -8.28 -7.47
CA GLU A 98 9.79 -7.95 -8.91
C GLU A 98 11.09 -8.33 -9.62
N LYS A 99 11.00 -8.97 -10.79
CA LYS A 99 12.18 -9.45 -11.54
C LYS A 99 12.73 -8.36 -12.47
N ASP A 100 12.99 -7.20 -11.89
CA ASP A 100 13.67 -6.07 -12.54
C ASP A 100 15.17 -6.03 -12.19
N ASP A 101 15.88 -5.03 -12.70
CA ASP A 101 17.33 -4.87 -12.47
C ASP A 101 17.70 -4.60 -10.99
N TYR A 102 16.73 -4.32 -10.14
CA TYR A 102 16.93 -3.92 -8.74
C TYR A 102 16.37 -4.92 -7.73
N ASP A 103 15.77 -6.03 -8.20
CA ASP A 103 15.04 -6.98 -7.37
C ASP A 103 13.99 -6.30 -6.49
N THR A 104 13.25 -5.36 -7.07
CA THR A 104 12.39 -4.46 -6.30
C THR A 104 11.43 -5.25 -5.40
N PRO A 105 11.44 -5.03 -4.07
CA PRO A 105 10.51 -5.68 -3.16
C PRO A 105 9.05 -5.41 -3.51
N ARG A 106 8.18 -6.36 -3.15
CA ARG A 106 6.74 -6.10 -3.08
C ARG A 106 6.38 -5.74 -1.65
N VAL A 107 5.71 -4.62 -1.48
CA VAL A 107 5.26 -4.09 -0.20
C VAL A 107 3.75 -3.94 -0.22
N ALA A 108 3.10 -4.33 0.87
CA ALA A 108 1.66 -4.26 1.01
C ALA A 108 1.25 -4.01 2.46
N GLY A 109 0.03 -3.55 2.65
CA GLY A 109 -0.61 -3.48 3.95
C GLY A 109 -2.12 -3.66 3.86
N ILE A 110 -2.72 -4.09 4.96
CA ILE A 110 -4.16 -4.18 5.18
C ILE A 110 -4.48 -3.28 6.37
N VAL A 111 -5.56 -2.51 6.23
CA VAL A 111 -6.06 -1.55 7.23
C VAL A 111 -7.51 -1.87 7.55
N GLY A 112 -7.92 -1.59 8.78
CA GLY A 112 -9.32 -1.56 9.18
C GLY A 112 -9.97 -2.94 9.22
N VAL A 113 -9.23 -4.00 9.55
CA VAL A 113 -9.83 -5.31 9.82
C VAL A 113 -10.75 -5.17 11.03
N ASP A 114 -11.95 -5.74 11.02
CA ASP A 114 -12.87 -5.67 12.16
C ASP A 114 -12.19 -6.20 13.44
N GLY A 115 -12.26 -5.44 14.54
CA GLY A 115 -11.72 -5.87 15.83
C GLY A 115 -12.41 -7.08 16.43
N ALA A 116 -13.61 -7.42 15.95
CA ALA A 116 -14.29 -8.68 16.28
C ALA A 116 -13.78 -9.87 15.44
N ASP A 117 -12.92 -9.65 14.45
CA ASP A 117 -12.34 -10.72 13.66
C ASP A 117 -11.43 -11.59 14.55
N PRO A 118 -11.67 -12.92 14.64
CA PRO A 118 -10.91 -13.78 15.55
C PRO A 118 -9.44 -13.96 15.14
N THR A 119 -9.02 -13.38 14.01
CA THR A 119 -7.67 -13.46 13.47
C THR A 119 -6.83 -12.22 13.71
N THR A 120 -7.40 -11.15 14.27
CA THR A 120 -6.64 -10.00 14.79
C THR A 120 -6.45 -10.11 16.29
N ASN A 121 -5.33 -9.57 16.79
CA ASN A 121 -5.06 -9.42 18.21
C ASN A 121 -5.19 -7.95 18.66
N ALA A 122 -5.64 -7.05 17.78
CA ALA A 122 -5.81 -5.63 18.07
C ALA A 122 -6.99 -5.38 19.04
N ASP A 123 -6.84 -4.35 19.87
CA ASP A 123 -7.94 -3.79 20.68
C ASP A 123 -8.63 -2.70 19.84
N GLY A 124 -9.53 -3.13 18.94
CA GLY A 124 -10.13 -2.28 17.90
C GLY A 124 -9.78 -2.78 16.49
N PRO A 125 -9.87 -1.93 15.46
CA PRO A 125 -9.53 -2.34 14.10
C PRO A 125 -8.09 -2.86 13.98
N GLY A 126 -7.90 -3.92 13.20
CA GLY A 126 -6.60 -4.53 12.96
C GLY A 126 -5.90 -3.97 11.72
N ALA A 127 -4.57 -3.91 11.77
CA ALA A 127 -3.74 -3.60 10.61
C ALA A 127 -2.55 -4.55 10.51
N VAL A 128 -2.16 -4.87 9.27
CA VAL A 128 -1.05 -5.76 8.97
C VAL A 128 -0.22 -5.14 7.85
N ILE A 129 1.10 -5.17 8.00
CA ILE A 129 2.05 -4.71 6.99
C ILE A 129 2.95 -5.87 6.55
N GLY A 130 3.39 -5.87 5.29
CA GLY A 130 4.28 -6.90 4.80
C GLY A 130 5.17 -6.48 3.65
N THR A 131 6.30 -7.17 3.53
CA THR A 131 7.27 -7.01 2.45
C THR A 131 7.88 -8.35 2.09
N VAL A 132 8.07 -8.59 0.79
CA VAL A 132 8.91 -9.68 0.27
C VAL A 132 10.07 -9.10 -0.51
N ARG A 133 11.26 -9.47 -0.07
CA ARG A 133 12.55 -9.15 -0.67
C ARG A 133 13.16 -10.45 -1.18
N ARG A 134 14.24 -10.32 -1.96
CA ARG A 134 15.05 -11.47 -2.38
C ARG A 134 15.52 -12.36 -1.22
N ASP A 135 15.74 -11.78 -0.05
CA ASP A 135 16.33 -12.45 1.11
C ASP A 135 15.36 -12.70 2.27
N ALA A 136 14.13 -12.17 2.20
CA ALA A 136 13.21 -12.18 3.34
C ALA A 136 11.73 -12.03 2.94
N LEU A 137 10.85 -12.61 3.75
CA LEU A 137 9.43 -12.29 3.80
C LEU A 137 9.12 -11.86 5.24
N LEU A 138 8.63 -10.64 5.41
CA LEU A 138 8.21 -10.08 6.70
C LEU A 138 6.72 -9.75 6.63
N VAL A 139 5.97 -10.16 7.65
CA VAL A 139 4.54 -9.83 7.80
C VAL A 139 4.27 -9.62 9.28
N GLU A 140 3.80 -8.43 9.64
CA GLU A 140 3.65 -7.98 11.02
C GLU A 140 2.28 -7.34 11.23
N GLU A 141 1.62 -7.70 12.33
CA GLU A 141 0.46 -6.96 12.83
C GLU A 141 0.96 -5.69 13.53
N VAL A 142 0.32 -4.56 13.27
CA VAL A 142 0.77 -3.24 13.75
C VAL A 142 -0.40 -2.47 14.37
N THR A 143 -0.10 -1.73 15.44
CA THR A 143 -1.08 -0.92 16.18
C THR A 143 -0.81 0.58 16.09
N GLU A 144 0.33 0.97 15.51
CA GLU A 144 0.77 2.35 15.32
C GLU A 144 1.15 2.55 13.85
N PRO A 145 1.13 3.79 13.33
CA PRO A 145 1.52 4.05 11.96
C PRO A 145 2.92 3.52 11.65
N THR A 146 2.96 2.58 10.70
CA THR A 146 4.16 1.82 10.36
C THR A 146 4.36 1.89 8.86
N LEU A 147 5.58 2.22 8.45
CA LEU A 147 6.00 2.32 7.05
C LEU A 147 6.79 1.07 6.64
N VAL A 148 6.63 0.67 5.37
CA VAL A 148 7.64 -0.13 4.67
C VAL A 148 7.77 0.34 3.22
N ALA A 149 9.00 0.45 2.76
CA ALA A 149 9.35 0.94 1.43
C ALA A 149 10.07 -0.12 0.59
N THR A 150 10.15 0.13 -0.72
CA THR A 150 10.89 -0.74 -1.65
C THR A 150 12.40 -0.64 -1.45
N TYR A 151 12.93 0.53 -1.06
CA TYR A 151 14.37 0.77 -0.90
C TYR A 151 14.65 1.48 0.42
N GLU A 152 15.85 1.28 0.97
CA GLU A 152 16.30 1.78 2.27
C GLU A 152 15.44 1.29 3.45
N GLU A 153 14.25 1.88 3.67
CA GLU A 153 13.30 1.54 4.74
C GLU A 153 12.50 0.26 4.41
N ASN A 154 13.23 -0.82 4.10
CA ASN A 154 12.68 -2.04 3.52
C ASN A 154 12.27 -3.11 4.55
N SER A 155 12.16 -2.72 5.81
CA SER A 155 11.56 -3.50 6.90
C SER A 155 10.52 -2.62 7.61
N PRO A 156 9.45 -3.18 8.21
CA PRO A 156 8.49 -2.39 8.97
C PRO A 156 9.17 -1.48 10.00
N THR A 157 8.88 -0.19 9.93
CA THR A 157 9.48 0.83 10.81
C THR A 157 8.43 1.85 11.23
N ALA A 158 8.59 2.43 12.42
CA ALA A 158 7.67 3.45 12.90
C ALA A 158 7.66 4.67 11.96
N PHE A 159 6.48 5.25 11.76
CA PHE A 159 6.30 6.43 10.92
C PHE A 159 5.43 7.45 11.65
N ASP A 160 5.78 8.73 11.57
CA ASP A 160 4.99 9.81 12.19
C ASP A 160 3.90 10.24 11.20
N LEU A 161 2.75 9.57 11.24
CA LEU A 161 1.55 9.93 10.47
C LEU A 161 0.54 10.59 11.40
N ALA A 162 0.21 11.85 11.15
CA ALA A 162 -0.74 12.61 11.97
C ALA A 162 -2.14 12.66 11.37
N ALA A 163 -2.25 12.70 10.04
CA ALA A 163 -3.53 12.75 9.34
C ALA A 163 -4.38 11.51 9.61
N THR A 164 -5.70 11.74 9.73
CA THR A 164 -6.70 10.68 9.97
C THR A 164 -7.77 10.62 8.89
N GLU A 165 -7.87 11.64 8.04
CA GLU A 165 -8.78 11.66 6.90
C GLU A 165 -8.06 11.24 5.62
N ALA A 166 -8.69 10.42 4.78
CA ALA A 166 -8.07 9.82 3.59
C ALA A 166 -7.34 10.84 2.68
N GLY A 167 -7.94 12.02 2.48
CA GLY A 167 -7.35 13.09 1.66
C GLY A 167 -6.12 13.72 2.29
N GLU A 168 -6.16 13.97 3.60
CA GLU A 168 -5.02 14.51 4.35
C GLU A 168 -3.89 13.48 4.41
N VAL A 169 -4.21 12.21 4.58
CA VAL A 169 -3.25 11.09 4.59
C VAL A 169 -2.52 11.00 3.25
N ALA A 170 -3.26 11.05 2.14
CA ALA A 170 -2.67 11.05 0.80
C ALA A 170 -1.70 12.23 0.63
N ARG A 171 -2.08 13.41 1.09
CA ARG A 171 -1.26 14.63 1.00
C ARG A 171 -0.02 14.56 1.89
N GLU A 172 -0.17 14.10 3.13
CA GLU A 172 0.92 14.02 4.10
C GLU A 172 2.05 13.10 3.61
N VAL A 173 1.70 11.91 3.08
CA VAL A 173 2.73 11.03 2.51
C VAL A 173 3.34 11.58 1.24
N TYR A 174 2.59 12.34 0.43
CA TYR A 174 3.11 13.02 -0.76
C TYR A 174 4.16 14.08 -0.39
N ASP A 175 3.82 14.95 0.56
CA ASP A 175 4.63 16.08 0.98
C ASP A 175 5.82 15.66 1.89
N HIS A 176 5.88 14.39 2.32
CA HIS A 176 6.99 13.84 3.10
C HIS A 176 8.35 14.00 2.39
N GLU A 177 9.43 14.19 3.18
CA GLU A 177 10.78 14.57 2.72
C GLU A 177 11.49 13.56 1.79
N TYR A 178 10.91 12.38 1.58
CA TYR A 178 11.45 11.41 0.64
C TYR A 178 11.44 11.98 -0.78
N GLU A 179 12.47 11.69 -1.55
CA GLU A 179 12.68 12.30 -2.86
C GLU A 179 11.74 11.72 -3.94
N HIS A 180 11.56 12.48 -5.02
CA HIS A 180 10.89 12.04 -6.25
C HIS A 180 9.42 11.64 -6.09
N ALA A 181 8.64 12.41 -5.31
CA ALA A 181 7.18 12.25 -5.25
C ALA A 181 6.56 12.30 -6.66
N VAL A 182 5.63 11.38 -6.93
CA VAL A 182 4.88 11.33 -8.19
C VAL A 182 3.39 11.48 -7.92
N CYS A 183 2.83 10.58 -7.12
CA CYS A 183 1.43 10.57 -6.72
C CYS A 183 1.24 9.73 -5.45
N SER A 184 0.11 9.87 -4.79
CA SER A 184 -0.22 9.13 -3.58
C SER A 184 -1.71 8.86 -3.46
N ALA A 185 -2.04 7.90 -2.59
CA ALA A 185 -3.38 7.57 -2.18
C ALA A 185 -3.43 7.40 -0.67
N GLY A 186 -4.58 7.71 -0.09
CA GLY A 186 -4.89 7.54 1.32
C GLY A 186 -6.22 6.83 1.49
N VAL A 187 -6.32 6.04 2.55
CA VAL A 187 -7.55 5.38 3.00
C VAL A 187 -7.74 5.63 4.49
N ALA A 188 -8.98 5.82 4.91
CA ALA A 188 -9.34 5.98 6.31
C ALA A 188 -10.64 5.23 6.59
N GLY A 189 -10.72 4.53 7.73
CA GLY A 189 -11.90 3.81 8.18
C GLY A 189 -11.64 2.36 8.58
N SER A 190 -12.71 1.58 8.61
CA SER A 190 -12.71 0.18 9.05
C SER A 190 -13.68 -0.67 8.23
N ALA A 191 -13.65 -1.99 8.41
CA ALA A 191 -14.49 -2.96 7.71
C ALA A 191 -15.93 -2.47 7.46
N GLY A 192 -16.30 -2.37 6.18
CA GLY A 192 -17.61 -1.89 5.70
C GLY A 192 -17.71 -0.38 5.45
N GLU A 193 -16.81 0.44 5.99
CA GLU A 193 -16.86 1.91 5.91
C GLU A 193 -15.45 2.50 5.70
N PHE A 194 -15.09 2.76 4.44
CA PHE A 194 -13.82 3.39 4.08
C PHE A 194 -14.02 4.63 3.20
N ASP A 195 -13.33 5.70 3.57
CA ASP A 195 -13.03 6.81 2.67
C ASP A 195 -11.70 6.55 1.95
N VAL A 196 -11.67 6.92 0.67
CA VAL A 196 -10.49 6.78 -0.20
C VAL A 196 -10.27 8.11 -0.91
N ALA A 197 -9.02 8.54 -0.98
CA ALA A 197 -8.63 9.76 -1.68
C ALA A 197 -7.28 9.59 -2.40
N VAL A 198 -7.05 10.45 -3.38
CA VAL A 198 -5.83 10.49 -4.18
C VAL A 198 -5.25 11.90 -4.20
N TYR A 199 -3.93 12.01 -4.34
CA TYR A 199 -3.24 13.29 -4.52
C TYR A 199 -2.13 13.15 -5.58
N ASN A 200 -2.24 13.94 -6.64
CA ASN A 200 -1.35 13.91 -7.81
C ASN A 200 -0.40 15.13 -7.89
N GLY A 201 -0.27 15.91 -6.81
CA GLY A 201 0.66 17.05 -6.75
C GLY A 201 0.14 18.36 -7.34
N GLU A 202 -1.17 18.49 -7.59
CA GLU A 202 -1.84 19.71 -8.07
C GLU A 202 -2.78 20.30 -7.01
#